data_AF-A0A0F9BNP7-F1
#
_entry.id   AF-A0A0F9BNP7-F1
#
_cell.length_a   1.000
_cell.length_b   1.000
_cell.length_c   1.000
_cell.angle_alpha   90.00
_cell.angle_beta   90.00
_cell.angle_gamma   90.00
#
_symmetry.space_group_name_H-M   'P 1'
#
loop_
_entity.id
_entity.type
_entity.pdbx_description
1 polymer ?
#
loop_
_entity_poly.entity_id
_entity_poly.type
_entity_poly.pdbx_seq_one_letter_code
_entity_poly.pdbx_strand_id
1 'polypeptide(L)'
;MTLQISAERRAYMVEYRKCNHHKTIMYQREYREKNKETQEIMAKVRRAKNKAHKARYDAVYFADNPPDTDKVRAKSHDWYVRNKAKVLAHSRAYQARKLHRSVAWADDDAIQFFYECRPVGCDVDHIIPLQGKNISGLHVENNLQWLPKSENRAKGNRWVE
;
A
#
# COMPACT_ATOMS: atom_id res chain seq x y z
N MET A 1 25.44 -47.59 8.89
CA MET A 1 24.00 -47.89 8.65
C MET A 1 23.03 -46.74 8.93
N THR A 2 23.37 -45.76 9.79
CA THR A 2 22.49 -44.62 10.15
C THR A 2 22.46 -43.46 9.14
N LEU A 3 23.54 -43.25 8.38
CA LEU A 3 23.61 -42.18 7.37
C LEU A 3 22.72 -42.44 6.14
N GLN A 4 22.55 -43.71 5.75
CA GLN A 4 21.78 -44.16 4.58
C GLN A 4 20.26 -43.97 4.79
N ILE A 5 19.78 -44.31 5.99
CA ILE A 5 18.39 -44.10 6.43
C ILE A 5 18.01 -42.60 6.38
N SER A 6 18.98 -41.70 6.60
CA SER A 6 18.75 -40.24 6.55
C SER A 6 18.63 -39.68 5.13
N ALA A 7 19.28 -40.30 4.15
CA ALA A 7 19.27 -39.86 2.75
C ALA A 7 18.00 -40.31 2.05
N GLU A 8 17.60 -41.57 2.27
CA GLU A 8 16.36 -42.15 1.76
C GLU A 8 15.13 -41.44 2.33
N ARG A 9 15.13 -41.12 3.63
CA ARG A 9 14.08 -40.32 4.27
C ARG A 9 13.99 -38.90 3.69
N ARG A 10 15.12 -38.29 3.33
CA ARG A 10 15.14 -36.98 2.67
C ARG A 10 14.57 -37.05 1.25
N ALA A 11 14.95 -38.06 0.46
CA ALA A 11 14.42 -38.27 -0.88
C ALA A 11 12.90 -38.53 -0.85
N TYR A 12 12.42 -39.39 0.05
CA TYR A 12 11.00 -39.64 0.29
C TYR A 12 10.24 -38.35 0.65
N MET A 13 10.78 -37.53 1.56
CA MET A 13 10.12 -36.27 1.97
C MET A 13 10.07 -35.24 0.84
N VAL A 14 11.07 -35.21 -0.06
CA VAL A 14 11.05 -34.34 -1.24
C VAL A 14 9.94 -34.77 -2.19
N GLU A 15 9.84 -36.06 -2.50
CA GLU A 15 8.81 -36.58 -3.41
C GLU A 15 7.40 -36.45 -2.81
N TYR A 16 7.25 -36.75 -1.52
CA TYR A 16 6.02 -36.53 -0.77
C TYR A 16 5.57 -35.06 -0.81
N ARG A 17 6.48 -34.09 -0.64
CA ARG A 17 6.18 -32.66 -0.70
C ARG A 17 5.78 -32.20 -2.10
N LYS A 18 6.40 -32.74 -3.16
CA LYS A 18 6.02 -32.46 -4.55
C LYS A 18 4.61 -32.97 -4.85
N CYS A 19 4.35 -34.24 -4.55
CA CYS A 19 3.05 -34.87 -4.81
C CYS A 19 1.91 -34.34 -3.92
N ASN A 20 2.23 -33.80 -2.74
CA ASN A 20 1.24 -33.21 -1.82
C ASN A 20 1.30 -31.66 -1.78
N HIS A 21 2.01 -31.03 -2.73
CA HIS A 21 2.20 -29.59 -2.77
C HIS A 21 0.85 -28.84 -2.78
N HIS A 22 -0.06 -29.27 -3.66
CA HIS A 22 -1.38 -28.66 -3.79
C HIS A 22 -2.22 -28.81 -2.52
N LYS A 23 -2.24 -30.01 -1.90
CA LYS A 23 -2.95 -30.25 -0.64
C LYS A 23 -2.42 -29.38 0.50
N THR A 24 -1.09 -29.20 0.55
CA THR A 24 -0.42 -28.36 1.54
C THR A 24 -0.77 -26.89 1.34
N ILE A 25 -0.79 -26.39 0.10
CA ILE A 25 -1.19 -25.02 -0.21
C ILE A 25 -2.65 -24.78 0.21
N MET A 26 -3.56 -25.69 -0.14
CA MET A 26 -4.98 -25.55 0.17
C MET A 26 -5.23 -25.53 1.68
N TYR A 27 -4.61 -26.46 2.42
CA TYR A 27 -4.65 -26.47 3.88
C TYR A 27 -4.10 -25.18 4.51
N GLN A 28 -2.94 -24.70 4.03
CA GLN A 28 -2.35 -23.45 4.52
C GLN A 28 -3.25 -22.24 4.23
N ARG A 29 -3.94 -22.23 3.08
CA ARG A 29 -4.90 -21.18 2.72
C ARG A 29 -6.08 -21.19 3.68
N GLU A 30 -6.71 -22.35 3.89
CA GLU A 30 -7.84 -22.48 4.83
C GLU A 30 -7.46 -22.10 6.25
N TYR A 31 -6.28 -22.51 6.71
CA TYR A 31 -5.77 -22.15 8.02
C TYR A 31 -5.56 -20.63 8.14
N ARG A 32 -5.01 -19.97 7.12
CA ARG A 32 -4.84 -18.51 7.08
C ARG A 32 -6.17 -17.78 7.08
N GLU A 33 -7.16 -18.25 6.33
CA GLU A 33 -8.50 -17.63 6.31
C GLU A 33 -9.19 -17.76 7.68
N LYS A 34 -9.20 -18.97 8.26
CA LYS A 34 -9.81 -19.22 9.59
C LYS A 34 -9.14 -18.44 10.73
N ASN A 35 -7.84 -18.16 10.62
CA ASN A 35 -7.06 -17.47 11.64
C ASN A 35 -6.66 -16.04 11.21
N LYS A 36 -7.32 -15.48 10.19
CA LYS A 36 -6.91 -14.21 9.57
C LYS A 36 -6.82 -13.07 10.57
N GLU A 37 -7.87 -12.91 11.38
CA GLU A 37 -7.95 -11.87 12.39
C GLU A 37 -6.86 -12.02 13.46
N THR A 38 -6.65 -13.23 13.97
CA THR A 38 -5.59 -13.53 14.94
C THR A 38 -4.20 -13.27 14.35
N GLN A 39 -3.95 -13.66 13.10
CA GLN A 39 -2.69 -13.41 12.41
C GLN A 39 -2.45 -11.92 12.18
N GLU A 40 -3.48 -11.16 11.83
CA GLU A 40 -3.41 -9.71 11.68
C GLU A 40 -3.10 -9.01 13.01
N ILE A 41 -3.74 -9.41 14.11
CA ILE A 41 -3.48 -8.90 15.47
C ILE A 41 -2.04 -9.22 15.88
N MET A 42 -1.61 -10.48 15.76
CA MET A 42 -0.24 -10.89 16.09
C MET A 42 0.80 -10.14 15.24
N ALA A 43 0.52 -9.93 13.96
CA ALA A 43 1.39 -9.14 13.10
C ALA A 43 1.46 -7.67 13.54
N LYS A 44 0.35 -7.06 13.96
CA LYS A 44 0.33 -5.70 14.53
C LYS A 44 1.16 -5.63 15.82
N VAL A 45 0.96 -6.57 16.75
CA VAL A 45 1.73 -6.64 18.02
C VAL A 45 3.22 -6.81 17.73
N ARG A 46 3.60 -7.72 16.85
CA ARG A 46 5.00 -7.95 16.46
C ARG A 46 5.62 -6.69 15.82
N ARG A 47 4.89 -6.02 14.93
CA ARG A 47 5.34 -4.75 14.33
C ARG A 47 5.52 -3.67 15.38
N ALA A 48 4.59 -3.53 16.33
CA ALA A 48 4.67 -2.56 17.41
C ALA A 48 5.88 -2.79 18.31
N LYS A 49 6.08 -4.04 18.78
CA LYS A 49 7.23 -4.43 19.60
C LYS A 49 8.57 -4.18 18.89
N ASN A 50 8.65 -4.47 17.60
CA ASN A 50 9.88 -4.32 16.83
C ASN A 50 10.07 -2.92 16.21
N LYS A 51 9.11 -2.00 16.36
CA LYS A 51 9.16 -0.67 15.72
C LYS A 51 10.39 0.12 16.18
N ALA A 52 10.62 0.19 17.49
CA ALA A 52 11.74 0.92 18.06
C ALA A 52 13.09 0.28 17.70
N HIS A 53 13.17 -1.06 17.78
CA HIS A 53 14.38 -1.79 17.39
C HIS A 53 14.72 -1.57 15.92
N LYS A 54 13.74 -1.69 15.02
CA LYS A 54 13.93 -1.47 13.58
C LYS A 54 14.34 -0.02 13.29
N ALA A 55 13.69 0.96 13.91
CA ALA A 55 14.07 2.36 13.73
C ALA A 55 15.52 2.63 14.14
N ARG A 56 15.98 2.06 15.27
CA ARG A 56 17.38 2.18 15.71
C ARG A 56 18.34 1.52 14.73
N TYR A 57 18.05 0.29 14.31
CA TYR A 57 18.87 -0.43 13.33
C TYR A 57 18.98 0.34 12.01
N ASP A 58 17.84 0.80 11.48
CA ASP A 58 17.81 1.55 10.22
C ASP A 58 18.60 2.87 10.35
N ALA A 59 18.50 3.57 11.49
CA ALA A 59 19.25 4.81 11.72
C ALA A 59 20.77 4.59 11.68
N VAL A 60 21.28 3.54 12.35
CA VAL A 60 22.72 3.19 12.29
C VAL A 60 23.11 2.79 10.88
N TYR A 61 22.34 1.91 10.26
CA TYR A 61 22.63 1.42 8.91
C TYR A 61 22.72 2.56 7.88
N PHE A 62 21.79 3.51 7.90
CA PHE A 62 21.80 4.65 6.97
C PHE A 62 22.81 5.74 7.33
N ALA A 63 23.24 5.84 8.59
CA ALA A 63 24.36 6.70 8.96
C ALA A 63 25.68 6.17 8.36
N ASP A 64 25.90 4.86 8.44
CA ASP A 64 27.10 4.21 7.90
C ASP A 64 27.02 3.99 6.39
N ASN A 65 25.80 3.92 5.83
CA ASN A 65 25.53 3.67 4.42
C ASN A 65 24.51 4.70 3.89
N PRO A 66 24.92 5.97 3.77
CA PRO A 66 24.03 7.00 3.24
C PRO A 66 23.63 6.62 1.81
N PRO A 67 22.34 6.69 1.47
CA PRO A 67 21.90 6.37 0.13
C PRO A 67 22.49 7.36 -0.86
N ASP A 68 23.16 6.83 -1.87
CA ASP A 68 23.66 7.59 -3.01
C ASP A 68 22.46 8.20 -3.76
N THR A 69 22.24 9.50 -3.56
CA THR A 69 21.05 10.20 -4.05
C THR A 69 20.95 10.17 -5.56
N ASP A 70 22.09 10.18 -6.26
CA ASP A 70 22.12 10.15 -7.72
C ASP A 70 21.81 8.76 -8.26
N LYS A 71 22.32 7.71 -7.61
CA LYS A 71 21.90 6.33 -7.93
C LYS A 71 20.41 6.11 -7.69
N VAL A 72 19.86 6.67 -6.61
CA VAL A 72 18.42 6.57 -6.33
C VAL A 72 17.59 7.30 -7.39
N ARG A 73 18.00 8.50 -7.80
CA ARG A 73 17.37 9.26 -8.89
C ARG A 73 17.47 8.51 -10.21
N ALA A 74 18.65 8.02 -10.58
CA ALA A 74 18.89 7.26 -11.81
C ALA A 74 18.00 6.01 -11.86
N LYS A 75 17.95 5.22 -10.79
CA LYS A 75 17.06 4.06 -10.70
C LYS A 75 15.58 4.42 -10.85
N SER A 76 15.16 5.53 -10.25
CA SER A 76 13.77 6.02 -10.33
C SER A 76 13.45 6.49 -11.75
N HIS A 77 14.38 7.19 -12.39
CA HIS A 77 14.29 7.60 -13.78
C HIS A 77 14.23 6.39 -14.72
N ASP A 78 15.12 5.42 -14.57
CA ASP A 78 15.15 4.19 -15.39
C ASP A 78 13.87 3.37 -15.23
N TRP A 79 13.31 3.33 -14.02
CA TRP A 79 12.01 2.72 -13.82
C TRP A 79 10.92 3.50 -14.56
N TYR A 80 10.89 4.83 -14.44
CA TYR A 80 9.93 5.67 -15.16
C TYR A 80 10.04 5.49 -16.68
N VAL A 81 11.24 5.55 -17.25
CA VAL A 81 11.46 5.39 -18.70
C VAL A 81 10.93 4.03 -19.17
N ARG A 82 11.27 2.94 -18.47
CA ARG A 82 10.78 1.60 -18.79
C ARG A 82 9.28 1.41 -18.58
N ASN A 83 8.66 2.21 -17.72
CA ASN A 83 7.24 2.11 -17.36
C ASN A 83 6.42 3.33 -17.79
N LYS A 84 6.92 4.13 -18.75
CA LYS A 84 6.33 5.42 -19.12
C LYS A 84 4.87 5.27 -19.52
N ALA A 85 4.56 4.30 -20.37
CA ALA A 85 3.19 3.99 -20.81
C ALA A 85 2.27 3.68 -19.62
N LYS A 86 2.75 2.91 -18.64
CA LYS A 86 1.99 2.56 -17.42
C LYS A 86 1.70 3.80 -16.57
N VAL A 87 2.69 4.67 -16.37
CA VAL A 87 2.53 5.91 -15.60
C VAL A 87 1.52 6.84 -16.27
N LEU A 88 1.64 7.00 -17.60
CA LEU A 88 0.71 7.82 -18.37
C LEU A 88 -0.71 7.25 -18.35
N ALA A 89 -0.87 5.94 -18.55
CA ALA A 89 -2.18 5.29 -18.47
C ALA A 89 -2.84 5.51 -17.10
N HIS A 90 -2.09 5.38 -16.01
CA HIS A 90 -2.60 5.65 -14.67
C HIS A 90 -3.03 7.11 -14.50
N SER A 91 -2.22 8.07 -14.96
CA SER A 91 -2.55 9.49 -14.90
C SER A 91 -3.81 9.82 -15.71
N ARG A 92 -3.92 9.33 -16.94
CA ARG A 92 -5.12 9.53 -17.78
C ARG A 92 -6.37 8.91 -17.17
N ALA A 93 -6.27 7.71 -16.61
CA ALA A 93 -7.38 7.09 -15.91
C ALA A 93 -7.81 7.89 -14.67
N TYR A 94 -6.87 8.50 -13.94
CA TYR A 94 -7.18 9.39 -12.82
C TYR A 94 -7.89 10.66 -13.27
N GLN A 95 -7.38 11.33 -14.30
CA GLN A 95 -8.00 12.54 -14.86
C GLN A 95 -9.42 12.27 -15.37
N ALA A 96 -9.64 11.18 -16.11
CA ALA A 96 -10.96 10.79 -16.56
C ALA A 96 -11.93 10.55 -15.38
N ARG A 97 -11.48 9.80 -14.36
CA ARG A 97 -12.28 9.57 -13.14
C ARG A 97 -12.62 10.87 -12.40
N LYS A 98 -11.68 11.82 -12.32
CA LYS A 98 -11.92 13.14 -11.74
C LYS A 98 -12.94 13.91 -12.56
N LEU A 99 -12.75 13.98 -13.88
CA LEU A 99 -13.65 14.68 -14.81
C LEU A 99 -15.09 14.16 -14.73
N HIS A 100 -15.28 12.84 -14.65
CA HIS A 100 -16.60 12.22 -14.45
C HIS A 100 -17.28 12.58 -13.12
N ARG A 101 -16.54 13.13 -12.15
CA ARG A 101 -17.07 13.61 -10.87
C ARG A 101 -17.13 15.13 -10.79
N SER A 102 -16.55 15.84 -11.75
CA SER A 102 -16.67 17.29 -11.86
C SER A 102 -18.04 17.66 -12.43
N VAL A 103 -18.62 18.74 -11.93
CA VAL A 103 -19.92 19.25 -12.34
C VAL A 103 -19.80 20.73 -12.68
N ALA A 104 -20.60 21.21 -13.62
CA ALA A 104 -20.47 22.57 -14.15
C ALA A 104 -20.76 23.68 -13.14
N TRP A 105 -21.48 23.37 -12.06
CA TRP A 105 -21.82 24.31 -11.00
C TRP A 105 -20.82 24.31 -9.83
N ALA A 106 -19.76 23.50 -9.90
CA ALA A 106 -18.70 23.52 -8.90
C ALA A 106 -18.01 24.89 -8.87
N ASP A 107 -17.64 25.34 -7.68
CA ASP A 107 -16.87 26.58 -7.51
C ASP A 107 -15.37 26.25 -7.62
N ASP A 108 -14.82 26.44 -8.82
CA ASP A 108 -13.41 26.14 -9.11
C ASP A 108 -12.46 27.03 -8.29
N ASP A 109 -12.83 28.27 -7.98
CA ASP A 109 -12.02 29.19 -7.16
C ASP A 109 -11.97 28.71 -5.70
N ALA A 110 -13.11 28.29 -5.15
CA ALA A 110 -13.17 27.69 -3.81
C ALA A 110 -12.41 26.36 -3.75
N ILE A 111 -12.49 25.52 -4.78
CA ILE A 111 -11.69 24.28 -4.88
C ILE A 111 -10.19 24.61 -4.87
N GLN A 112 -9.78 25.60 -5.67
CA GLN A 112 -8.39 26.03 -5.76
C GLN A 112 -7.88 26.55 -4.41
N PHE A 113 -8.71 27.32 -3.69
CA PHE A 113 -8.41 27.78 -2.32
C PHE A 113 -8.05 26.63 -1.37
N PHE A 114 -8.76 25.50 -1.40
CA PHE A 114 -8.42 24.34 -0.58
C PHE A 114 -6.99 23.81 -0.85
N TYR A 115 -6.55 23.83 -2.11
CA TYR A 115 -5.20 23.37 -2.48
C TYR A 115 -4.11 24.38 -2.12
N GLU A 116 -4.36 25.67 -2.32
CA GLU A 116 -3.40 26.74 -2.07
C GLU A 116 -3.23 27.06 -0.58
N CYS A 117 -4.34 27.15 0.15
CA CYS A 117 -4.35 27.49 1.57
C CYS A 117 -4.23 26.27 2.50
N ARG A 118 -3.85 25.12 1.96
CA ARG A 118 -3.68 23.86 2.71
C ARG A 118 -2.71 24.04 3.90
N PRO A 119 -3.16 23.81 5.15
CA PRO A 119 -2.30 23.87 6.32
C PRO A 119 -1.12 22.89 6.26
N VAL A 120 -0.02 23.27 6.89
CA VAL A 120 1.16 22.40 7.01
C VAL A 120 0.78 21.11 7.76
N GLY A 121 1.15 19.97 7.18
CA GLY A 121 0.85 18.65 7.77
C GLY A 121 -0.50 18.05 7.37
N CYS A 122 -1.35 18.82 6.67
CA CYS A 122 -2.60 18.34 6.10
C CYS A 122 -2.45 18.03 4.60
N ASP A 123 -3.44 17.31 4.06
CA ASP A 123 -3.71 17.12 2.64
C ASP A 123 -5.17 17.48 2.35
N VAL A 124 -5.47 17.91 1.11
CA VAL A 124 -6.85 18.09 0.65
C VAL A 124 -7.44 16.70 0.38
N ASP A 125 -8.51 16.38 1.08
CA ASP A 125 -9.25 15.13 0.99
C ASP A 125 -10.68 15.37 0.53
N HIS A 126 -11.30 14.33 -0.05
CA HIS A 126 -12.72 14.33 -0.37
C HIS A 126 -13.51 13.67 0.76
N ILE A 127 -14.41 14.39 1.43
CA ILE A 127 -15.25 13.87 2.54
C ILE A 127 -15.91 12.56 2.09
N ILE A 128 -16.63 12.62 0.97
CA ILE A 128 -17.12 11.47 0.22
C ILE A 128 -16.13 11.15 -0.91
N PRO A 129 -15.50 9.96 -0.91
CA PRO A 129 -14.45 9.63 -1.89
C PRO A 129 -14.99 9.66 -3.32
N LEU A 130 -14.20 10.17 -4.27
CA LEU A 130 -14.60 10.21 -5.69
C LEU A 130 -14.80 8.82 -6.31
N GLN A 131 -14.17 7.79 -5.73
CA GLN A 131 -14.07 6.42 -6.24
C GLN A 131 -14.22 5.41 -5.09
N GLY A 132 -15.16 5.65 -4.18
CA GLY A 132 -15.46 4.71 -3.11
C GLY A 132 -16.17 3.46 -3.62
N LYS A 133 -16.01 2.36 -2.89
CA LYS A 133 -16.61 1.05 -3.28
C LYS A 133 -18.14 1.09 -3.28
N ASN A 134 -18.72 1.74 -2.27
CA ASN A 134 -20.18 1.75 -2.05
C ASN A 134 -20.79 3.13 -2.33
N ILE A 135 -20.03 4.21 -2.12
CA ILE A 135 -20.49 5.60 -2.27
C ILE A 135 -19.42 6.36 -3.05
N SER A 136 -19.83 7.23 -3.96
CA SER A 136 -18.95 8.13 -4.70
C SER A 136 -19.45 9.56 -4.63
N GLY A 137 -18.58 10.49 -4.24
CA GLY A 137 -18.87 11.92 -4.19
C GLY A 137 -18.53 12.66 -5.48
N LEU A 138 -18.92 13.93 -5.55
CA LEU A 138 -18.57 14.86 -6.63
C LEU A 138 -17.28 15.62 -6.29
N HIS A 139 -16.59 16.13 -7.31
CA HIS A 139 -15.45 17.02 -7.16
C HIS A 139 -15.95 18.46 -7.07
N VAL A 140 -16.44 18.83 -5.88
CA VAL A 140 -17.03 20.14 -5.55
C VAL A 140 -16.44 20.66 -4.25
N GLU A 141 -16.43 21.97 -4.06
CA GLU A 141 -15.90 22.69 -2.90
C GLU A 141 -16.45 22.15 -1.57
N ASN A 142 -17.76 21.89 -1.52
CA ASN A 142 -18.44 21.38 -0.32
C ASN A 142 -18.12 19.90 0.00
N ASN A 143 -17.43 19.19 -0.89
CA ASN A 143 -16.94 17.83 -0.64
C ASN A 143 -15.44 17.80 -0.31
N LEU A 144 -14.78 18.96 -0.13
CA LEU A 144 -13.38 19.04 0.25
C LEU A 144 -13.20 19.30 1.74
N GLN A 145 -12.13 18.75 2.30
CA GLN A 145 -11.68 19.04 3.67
C GLN A 145 -10.16 18.99 3.75
N TRP A 146 -9.58 19.65 4.74
CA TRP A 146 -8.18 19.42 5.12
C TRP A 146 -8.11 18.32 6.16
N LEU A 147 -7.32 17.29 5.88
CA LEU A 147 -7.15 16.14 6.77
C LEU A 147 -5.67 15.91 7.04
N PRO A 148 -5.24 15.60 8.29
CA PRO A 148 -3.86 15.26 8.58
C PRO A 148 -3.37 14.15 7.66
N LYS A 149 -2.12 14.26 7.16
CA LYS A 149 -1.56 13.31 6.18
C LYS A 149 -1.69 11.85 6.60
N SER A 150 -1.52 11.56 7.89
CA SER A 150 -1.66 10.21 8.45
C SER A 150 -3.10 9.71 8.36
N GLU A 151 -4.07 10.56 8.66
CA GLU A 151 -5.50 10.23 8.65
C GLU A 151 -6.01 10.08 7.23
N ASN A 152 -5.61 10.97 6.31
CA ASN A 152 -5.96 10.85 4.89
C ASN A 152 -5.48 9.53 4.28
N ARG A 153 -4.22 9.17 4.55
CA ARG A 153 -3.65 7.87 4.14
C ARG A 153 -4.38 6.69 4.76
N ALA A 154 -4.81 6.82 6.02
CA ALA A 154 -5.58 5.79 6.67
C ALA A 154 -6.96 5.65 6.02
N LYS A 155 -7.69 6.74 5.80
CA LYS A 155 -9.03 6.80 5.18
C LYS A 155 -9.04 6.18 3.78
N GLY A 156 -8.16 6.65 2.89
CA GLY A 156 -8.14 6.22 1.49
C GLY A 156 -9.50 6.43 0.78
N ASN A 157 -9.91 5.51 -0.08
CA ASN A 157 -11.20 5.61 -0.81
C ASN A 157 -12.40 5.10 0.01
N ARG A 158 -12.40 5.28 1.33
CA ARG A 158 -13.52 4.91 2.19
C ARG A 158 -14.22 6.17 2.67
N TRP A 159 -15.54 6.10 2.69
CA TRP A 159 -16.33 7.07 3.43
C TRP A 159 -16.31 6.65 4.91
N VAL A 160 -16.01 7.62 5.77
CA VAL A 160 -15.98 7.46 7.22
C VAL A 160 -16.93 8.54 7.73
N GLU A 161 -17.94 8.11 8.49
CA GLU A 161 -18.91 8.99 9.14
C GLU A 161 -18.28 9.73 10.33
#